data_AF-A0A067DHM7-F1
#
_entry.id   AF-A0A067DHM7-F1
#
_cell.length_a   1.000
_cell.length_b   1.000
_cell.length_c   1.000
_cell.angle_alpha   90.00
_cell.angle_beta   90.00
_cell.angle_gamma   90.00
#
_symmetry.space_group_name_H-M   'P 1'
#
loop_
_entity.id
_entity.type
_entity.pdbx_description
1 polymer ?
#
loop_
_entity_poly.entity_id
_entity_poly.type
_entity_poly.pdbx_seq_one_letter_code
_entity_poly.pdbx_strand_id
1 'polypeptide(L)'
;AFAANDNITPSQSIRDGETLVSVNGTFELGFFSPGTPAKRYLGIWYKRVSPRTVAWVANRETPLTDHSGWFNVTSKGIVLVDGRDRIFWSSNTSKTMKNPVVQLMDSGNLVLKDGNNNSLENLLWQSFDHPCDTLIPGMKLGRNFKTGMDRHLSSWKSIDDPAPGEFSLGIDSHGFPQLVLRKGSVLQYRAGSWNGLGFTGTPPLKENVRLCDYKFVINENEVYYECDAKGPVVSRLWVNQSGLILRSIWSSQQNVWFLAYYAPVDRCDLYSVCGANARCTTNSRCACLEGFVPKSPNNWSEGCVRERELKCRNGDEFPKYVKLKLPDTSSSWFNASMNLKECSELCSKNCSCTAYANSDVERGGSGCLLWFGDLMDMKEYNDGGQDLYIRIASKPGRSVTKKQVGIIIASVLLMAMFIVASLFFIWRKKLKKQGLTKMSHMKEDMELWEFDFASIAKATDNFASYNKLGEGGFGPVYKGTLVEGQEIAVKRLSKGSGQGMEEFKNEVTLIARLQHRNLVKLLGCCIQADESMLIYEYMPNKSLDFFIF
;
A
#
# COMPACT_ATOMS: atom_id res chain seq x y z
N ALA A 1 -8.86 46.39 -29.94
CA ALA A 1 -9.08 45.75 -28.63
C ALA A 1 -9.86 46.73 -27.78
N PHE A 2 -11.13 46.45 -27.46
CA PHE A 2 -11.84 47.22 -26.44
C PHE A 2 -11.21 46.88 -25.10
N ALA A 3 -10.69 47.87 -24.37
CA ALA A 3 -10.21 47.66 -23.01
C ALA A 3 -11.38 47.11 -22.18
N ALA A 4 -11.24 45.90 -21.63
CA ALA A 4 -12.24 45.37 -20.72
C ALA A 4 -12.27 46.29 -19.49
N ASN A 5 -13.44 46.86 -19.20
CA ASN A 5 -13.64 47.57 -17.94
C ASN A 5 -13.82 46.51 -16.86
N ASP A 6 -12.83 46.35 -15.99
CA ASP A 6 -12.80 45.35 -14.92
C ASP A 6 -13.16 45.95 -13.56
N ASN A 7 -13.34 47.27 -13.50
CA ASN A 7 -13.63 48.00 -12.28
C ASN A 7 -14.78 49.01 -12.42
N ILE A 8 -15.35 49.37 -11.27
CA ILE A 8 -16.43 50.35 -11.11
C ILE A 8 -16.15 51.25 -9.93
N THR A 9 -16.42 52.53 -10.12
CA THR A 9 -16.37 53.57 -9.10
C THR A 9 -17.77 54.16 -8.86
N PRO A 10 -18.00 54.98 -7.81
CA PRO A 10 -19.33 55.51 -7.49
C PRO A 10 -20.00 56.37 -8.57
N SER A 11 -19.24 56.85 -9.56
CA SER A 11 -19.78 57.61 -10.70
C SER A 11 -20.36 56.71 -11.79
N GLN A 12 -20.20 55.38 -11.66
CA GLN A 12 -20.58 54.38 -12.65
C GLN A 12 -21.56 53.38 -12.03
N SER A 13 -22.42 52.83 -12.88
CA SER A 13 -23.37 51.78 -12.51
C SER A 13 -23.41 50.73 -13.63
N ILE A 14 -23.80 49.49 -13.31
CA ILE A 14 -24.17 48.48 -14.31
C ILE A 14 -25.68 48.37 -14.32
N ARG A 15 -26.33 48.66 -15.45
CA ARG A 15 -27.75 48.38 -15.68
C ARG A 15 -27.94 47.00 -16.28
N ASP A 16 -29.17 46.53 -16.30
CA ASP A 16 -29.50 45.31 -17.03
C ASP A 16 -29.11 45.43 -18.53
N GLY A 17 -28.43 44.39 -19.05
CA GLY A 17 -27.82 44.37 -20.37
C GLY A 17 -26.35 44.80 -20.40
N GLU A 18 -25.88 45.51 -19.38
CA GLU A 18 -24.47 45.88 -19.22
C GLU A 18 -23.71 44.82 -18.40
N THR A 19 -22.38 44.76 -18.58
CA THR A 19 -21.53 43.77 -17.93
C THR A 19 -20.18 44.34 -17.52
N LEU A 20 -19.61 43.81 -16.44
CA LEU A 20 -18.22 44.00 -16.05
C LEU A 20 -17.41 42.76 -16.39
N VAL A 21 -16.23 42.92 -16.97
CA VAL A 21 -15.45 41.79 -17.51
C VAL A 21 -14.07 41.80 -16.88
N SER A 22 -13.61 40.65 -16.39
CA SER A 22 -12.26 40.53 -15.84
C SER A 22 -11.20 40.85 -16.90
N VAL A 23 -10.01 41.29 -16.51
CA VAL A 23 -8.96 41.78 -17.43
C VAL A 23 -8.67 40.81 -18.58
N ASN A 24 -8.54 39.51 -18.29
CA ASN A 24 -8.29 38.48 -19.29
C ASN A 24 -9.57 37.92 -19.94
N GLY A 25 -10.75 38.44 -19.58
CA GLY A 25 -12.04 37.98 -20.07
C GLY A 25 -12.32 36.52 -19.68
N THR A 26 -11.91 36.12 -18.48
CA THR A 26 -12.18 34.80 -17.90
C THR A 26 -13.57 34.77 -17.28
N PHE A 27 -13.89 35.81 -16.51
CA PHE A 27 -15.17 35.97 -15.82
C PHE A 27 -15.89 37.23 -16.26
N GLU A 28 -17.21 37.20 -16.14
CA GLU A 28 -18.11 38.29 -16.48
C GLU A 28 -19.18 38.40 -15.39
N LEU A 29 -19.43 39.63 -14.93
CA LEU A 29 -20.48 39.98 -13.98
C LEU A 29 -21.58 40.73 -14.72
N GLY A 30 -22.84 40.39 -14.44
CA GLY A 30 -23.99 41.13 -14.95
C GLY A 30 -25.32 40.52 -14.53
N PHE A 31 -26.41 41.00 -15.15
CA PHE A 31 -27.75 40.53 -14.86
C PHE A 31 -28.13 39.30 -15.69
N PHE A 32 -28.82 38.35 -15.05
CA PHE A 32 -29.30 37.13 -15.69
C PHE A 32 -30.61 36.60 -15.08
N SER A 33 -31.24 35.67 -15.80
CA SER A 33 -32.44 34.93 -15.37
C SER A 33 -32.21 33.44 -15.65
N PRO A 34 -32.11 32.57 -14.63
CA PRO A 34 -31.95 31.13 -14.84
C PRO A 34 -33.22 30.45 -15.36
N GLY A 35 -34.41 30.96 -14.99
CA GLY A 35 -35.70 30.48 -15.50
C GLY A 35 -36.60 31.62 -15.98
N THR A 36 -37.58 32.03 -15.14
CA THR A 36 -38.55 33.08 -15.52
C THR A 36 -37.87 34.40 -15.88
N PRO A 37 -38.10 34.97 -17.09
CA PRO A 37 -37.41 36.18 -17.55
C PRO A 37 -37.58 37.41 -16.63
N ALA A 38 -38.71 37.51 -15.94
CA ALA A 38 -38.99 38.64 -15.04
C ALA A 38 -38.12 38.65 -13.78
N LYS A 39 -37.64 37.49 -13.31
CA LYS A 39 -36.77 37.42 -12.13
C LYS A 39 -35.33 37.71 -12.55
N ARG A 40 -34.77 38.81 -12.04
CA ARG A 40 -33.40 39.23 -12.35
C ARG A 40 -32.46 39.05 -11.16
N TYR A 41 -31.32 38.46 -11.45
CA TYR A 41 -30.23 38.21 -10.51
C TYR A 41 -28.95 38.82 -11.04
N LEU A 42 -28.14 39.38 -10.15
CA LEU A 42 -26.77 39.76 -10.44
C LEU A 42 -25.86 38.58 -10.13
N GLY A 43 -25.05 38.16 -11.09
CA GLY A 43 -24.15 37.02 -10.90
C GLY A 43 -22.87 37.12 -11.72
N ILE A 44 -21.92 36.27 -11.36
CA ILE A 44 -20.63 36.10 -12.03
C ILE A 44 -20.66 34.75 -12.74
N TRP A 45 -20.27 34.71 -14.02
CA TRP A 45 -20.16 33.48 -14.80
C TRP A 45 -18.86 33.43 -15.60
N TYR A 46 -18.53 32.23 -16.08
CA TYR A 46 -17.41 32.03 -17.00
C TYR A 46 -17.77 32.61 -18.38
N LYS A 47 -17.06 33.64 -18.83
CA LYS A 47 -17.38 34.37 -20.07
C LYS A 47 -17.26 33.51 -21.33
N ARG A 48 -16.27 32.61 -21.35
CA ARG A 48 -15.91 31.78 -22.52
C ARG A 48 -16.52 30.38 -22.51
N VAL A 49 -17.46 30.11 -21.60
CA VAL A 49 -18.08 28.79 -21.42
C VAL A 49 -19.55 28.87 -21.85
N SER A 50 -19.96 27.96 -22.74
CA SER A 50 -21.34 27.84 -23.21
C SER A 50 -21.84 26.40 -23.05
N PRO A 51 -23.03 26.16 -22.46
CA PRO A 51 -23.99 27.14 -21.97
C PRO A 51 -23.49 27.92 -20.74
N ARG A 52 -24.09 29.10 -20.49
CA ARG A 52 -23.70 30.02 -19.42
C ARG A 52 -23.61 29.27 -18.09
N THR A 53 -22.42 29.29 -17.50
CA THR A 53 -22.15 28.61 -16.23
C THR A 53 -21.89 29.65 -15.14
N VAL A 54 -22.87 29.83 -14.25
CA VAL A 54 -22.81 30.78 -13.15
C VAL A 54 -21.94 30.22 -12.01
N ALA A 55 -21.05 31.04 -11.47
CA ALA A 55 -20.16 30.70 -10.37
C ALA A 55 -20.58 31.37 -9.04
N TRP A 56 -21.28 32.51 -9.11
CA TRP A 56 -21.69 33.27 -7.93
C TRP A 56 -22.93 34.13 -8.23
N VAL A 57 -23.78 34.36 -7.22
CA VAL A 57 -25.02 35.15 -7.33
C VAL A 57 -25.16 36.04 -6.09
N ALA A 58 -25.35 37.35 -6.28
CA ALA A 58 -25.47 38.31 -5.18
C ALA A 58 -26.82 38.19 -4.46
N ASN A 59 -27.90 38.52 -5.17
CA ASN A 59 -29.26 38.62 -4.64
C ASN A 59 -30.03 37.30 -4.78
N ARG A 60 -29.37 36.18 -4.44
CA ARG A 60 -29.92 34.83 -4.68
C ARG A 60 -31.24 34.55 -3.94
N GLU A 61 -31.45 35.18 -2.79
CA GLU A 61 -32.67 35.01 -1.98
C GLU A 61 -33.83 35.88 -2.48
N THR A 62 -33.52 37.08 -2.96
CA THR A 62 -34.51 38.10 -3.33
C THR A 62 -34.24 38.60 -4.75
N PRO A 63 -34.88 38.02 -5.78
CA PRO A 63 -34.75 38.51 -7.14
C PRO A 63 -35.36 39.91 -7.29
N LEU A 64 -34.81 40.68 -8.23
CA LEU A 64 -35.52 41.81 -8.79
C LEU A 64 -36.69 41.31 -9.64
N THR A 65 -37.76 42.08 -9.72
CA THR A 65 -39.02 41.70 -10.41
C THR A 65 -39.11 42.17 -11.85
N ASP A 66 -38.14 42.96 -12.31
CA ASP A 66 -38.07 43.50 -13.66
C ASP A 66 -36.60 43.81 -14.04
N HIS A 67 -36.41 44.37 -15.25
CA HIS A 67 -35.11 44.74 -15.81
C HIS A 67 -34.66 46.16 -15.43
N SER A 68 -35.35 46.84 -14.52
CA SER A 68 -35.06 48.24 -14.18
C SER A 68 -33.91 48.39 -13.18
N GLY A 69 -33.42 47.29 -12.60
CA GLY A 69 -32.41 47.34 -11.56
C GLY A 69 -31.02 47.70 -12.06
N TRP A 70 -30.20 48.19 -11.13
CA TRP A 70 -28.79 48.48 -11.39
C TRP A 70 -27.92 48.20 -10.17
N PHE A 71 -26.68 47.86 -10.49
CA PHE A 71 -25.59 47.66 -9.55
C PHE A 71 -24.81 48.96 -9.40
N ASN A 72 -24.60 49.39 -8.17
CA ASN A 72 -23.86 50.62 -7.86
C ASN A 72 -22.89 50.44 -6.68
N VAL A 73 -21.89 51.31 -6.62
CA VAL A 73 -20.90 51.38 -5.55
C VAL A 73 -21.14 52.64 -4.73
N THR A 74 -21.27 52.48 -3.42
CA THR A 74 -21.47 53.59 -2.47
C THR A 74 -20.30 53.67 -1.50
N SER A 75 -20.23 54.76 -0.73
CA SER A 75 -19.26 54.89 0.37
C SER A 75 -19.46 53.85 1.49
N LYS A 76 -20.60 53.13 1.51
CA LYS A 76 -20.92 52.05 2.48
C LYS A 76 -20.91 50.65 1.87
N GLY A 77 -20.42 50.50 0.64
CA GLY A 77 -20.29 49.22 -0.03
C GLY A 77 -21.07 49.12 -1.32
N ILE A 78 -21.23 47.88 -1.78
CA ILE A 78 -21.93 47.53 -3.00
C ILE A 78 -23.42 47.49 -2.72
N VAL A 79 -24.24 48.05 -3.61
CA VAL A 79 -25.70 47.99 -3.54
C VAL A 79 -26.29 47.53 -4.86
N LEU A 80 -27.35 46.72 -4.76
CA LEU A 80 -28.24 46.40 -5.86
C LEU A 80 -29.60 47.03 -5.57
N VAL A 81 -30.08 47.84 -6.50
CA VAL A 81 -31.35 48.57 -6.36
C VAL A 81 -32.28 48.33 -7.55
N ASP A 82 -33.56 48.60 -7.37
CA ASP A 82 -34.57 48.56 -8.43
C ASP A 82 -34.83 49.94 -9.06
N GLY A 83 -35.74 50.00 -10.04
CA GLY A 83 -36.22 51.22 -10.69
C GLY A 83 -36.77 52.33 -9.80
N ARG A 84 -36.99 52.04 -8.51
CA ARG A 84 -37.55 52.96 -7.50
C ARG A 84 -36.55 53.25 -6.36
N ASP A 85 -35.26 53.01 -6.60
CA ASP A 85 -34.17 53.19 -5.62
C ASP A 85 -34.29 52.32 -4.37
N ARG A 86 -35.09 51.24 -4.39
CA ARG A 86 -35.20 50.31 -3.26
C ARG A 86 -34.01 49.36 -3.27
N ILE A 87 -33.32 49.23 -2.14
CA ILE A 87 -32.17 48.33 -1.99
C ILE A 87 -32.67 46.89 -1.81
N PHE A 88 -32.28 46.02 -2.73
CA PHE A 88 -32.59 44.58 -2.69
C PHE A 88 -31.44 43.75 -2.10
N TRP A 89 -30.21 44.21 -2.26
CA TRP A 89 -29.02 43.55 -1.72
C TRP A 89 -27.92 44.57 -1.47
N SER A 90 -27.11 44.34 -0.44
CA SER A 90 -25.93 45.16 -0.18
C SER A 90 -24.83 44.34 0.49
N SER A 91 -23.57 44.68 0.22
CA SER A 91 -22.42 44.05 0.90
C SER A 91 -22.27 44.47 2.37
N ASN A 92 -22.95 45.55 2.78
CA ASN A 92 -23.02 46.09 4.14
C ASN A 92 -21.66 46.17 4.85
N THR A 93 -20.76 47.03 4.36
CA THR A 93 -19.43 47.19 4.99
C THR A 93 -19.51 48.05 6.24
N SER A 94 -18.78 47.67 7.29
CA SER A 94 -18.78 48.39 8.57
C SER A 94 -18.06 49.74 8.54
N LYS A 95 -17.16 49.94 7.57
CA LYS A 95 -16.38 51.17 7.41
C LYS A 95 -16.91 52.01 6.22
N THR A 96 -16.95 53.33 6.41
CA THR A 96 -17.20 54.27 5.31
C THR A 96 -15.91 54.50 4.54
N MET A 97 -15.96 54.30 3.23
CA MET A 97 -14.83 54.44 2.32
C MET A 97 -14.74 55.85 1.73
N LYS A 98 -13.53 56.30 1.45
CA LYS A 98 -13.29 57.59 0.78
C LYS A 98 -13.32 57.45 -0.74
N ASN A 99 -12.66 56.42 -1.26
CA ASN A 99 -12.48 56.15 -2.68
C ASN A 99 -12.83 54.68 -2.99
N PRO A 100 -14.08 54.25 -2.81
CA PRO A 100 -14.46 52.86 -3.02
C PRO A 100 -14.30 52.46 -4.49
N VAL A 101 -13.67 51.33 -4.73
CA VAL A 101 -13.54 50.73 -6.07
C VAL A 101 -13.96 49.27 -5.98
N VAL A 102 -14.87 48.86 -6.85
CA VAL A 102 -15.17 47.45 -7.07
C VAL A 102 -14.36 46.96 -8.27
N GLN A 103 -13.78 45.77 -8.16
CA GLN A 103 -13.02 45.15 -9.25
C GLN A 103 -13.36 43.67 -9.38
N LEU A 104 -13.56 43.20 -10.60
CA LEU A 104 -13.71 41.78 -10.93
C LEU A 104 -12.36 41.20 -11.35
N MET A 105 -11.78 40.37 -10.49
CA MET A 105 -10.49 39.74 -10.74
C MET A 105 -10.60 38.57 -11.73
N ASP A 106 -9.49 38.20 -12.38
CA ASP A 106 -9.43 37.02 -13.26
C ASP A 106 -9.61 35.68 -12.54
N SER A 107 -9.47 35.65 -11.22
CA SER A 107 -9.86 34.50 -10.39
C SER A 107 -11.38 34.34 -10.30
N GLY A 108 -12.16 35.35 -10.68
CA GLY A 108 -13.61 35.42 -10.49
C GLY A 108 -14.00 36.09 -9.17
N ASN A 109 -13.03 36.51 -8.36
CA ASN A 109 -13.31 37.23 -7.12
C ASN A 109 -13.72 38.69 -7.42
N LEU A 110 -14.95 39.06 -7.06
CA LEU A 110 -15.39 40.44 -7.00
C LEU A 110 -14.96 41.05 -5.67
N VAL A 111 -14.10 42.07 -5.71
CA VAL A 111 -13.52 42.70 -4.53
C VAL A 111 -13.95 44.15 -4.41
N LEU A 112 -14.13 44.62 -3.18
CA LEU A 112 -14.36 46.03 -2.84
C LEU A 112 -13.19 46.53 -2.00
N LYS A 113 -12.54 47.60 -2.47
CA LYS A 113 -11.37 48.21 -1.83
C LYS A 113 -11.52 49.72 -1.68
N ASP A 114 -10.85 50.31 -0.69
CA ASP A 114 -10.76 51.77 -0.51
C ASP A 114 -9.44 52.29 -1.14
N GLY A 115 -9.53 52.91 -2.31
CA GLY A 115 -8.42 53.41 -3.10
C GLY A 115 -7.90 52.45 -4.19
N ASN A 116 -6.92 52.91 -4.96
CA ASN A 116 -6.39 52.19 -6.14
C ASN A 116 -5.26 51.20 -5.81
N ASN A 117 -4.71 51.21 -4.59
CA ASN A 117 -3.63 50.29 -4.22
C ASN A 117 -4.18 48.88 -3.93
N ASN A 118 -3.49 47.88 -4.46
CA ASN A 118 -3.83 46.47 -4.31
C ASN A 118 -3.37 45.86 -2.97
N SER A 119 -3.22 46.66 -1.90
CA SER A 119 -2.88 46.11 -0.58
C SER A 119 -4.08 45.36 0.00
N LEU A 120 -3.82 44.16 0.55
CA LEU A 120 -4.82 43.38 1.29
C LEU A 120 -5.41 44.15 2.48
N GLU A 121 -4.69 45.13 3.02
CA GLU A 121 -5.15 46.01 4.10
C GLU A 121 -6.33 46.91 3.69
N ASN A 122 -6.48 47.18 2.39
CA ASN A 122 -7.55 48.02 1.86
C ASN A 122 -8.77 47.21 1.40
N LEU A 123 -8.72 45.87 1.45
CA LEU A 123 -9.82 45.00 1.08
C LEU A 123 -10.90 45.01 2.17
N LEU A 124 -12.12 45.42 1.81
CA LEU A 124 -13.24 45.57 2.74
C LEU A 124 -14.34 44.53 2.56
N TRP A 125 -14.49 44.00 1.35
CA TRP A 125 -15.42 42.92 1.05
C TRP A 125 -14.95 42.13 -0.17
N GLN A 126 -15.27 40.84 -0.20
CA GLN A 126 -15.01 40.00 -1.36
C GLN A 126 -16.07 38.91 -1.54
N SER A 127 -16.40 38.60 -2.79
CA SER A 127 -17.36 37.54 -3.13
C SER A 127 -16.94 36.15 -2.66
N PHE A 128 -15.62 35.88 -2.59
CA PHE A 128 -15.08 34.60 -2.16
C PHE A 128 -15.37 34.26 -0.69
N ASP A 129 -15.73 35.25 0.12
CA ASP A 129 -16.19 35.06 1.50
C ASP A 129 -17.68 34.68 1.59
N HIS A 130 -18.41 34.77 0.47
CA HIS A 130 -19.84 34.49 0.38
C HIS A 130 -20.13 33.51 -0.78
N PRO A 131 -19.61 32.27 -0.73
CA PRO A 131 -19.88 31.26 -1.75
C PRO A 131 -21.37 30.98 -1.94
N CYS A 132 -21.75 30.56 -3.16
CA CYS A 132 -23.09 30.05 -3.48
C CYS A 132 -23.10 28.52 -3.47
N ASP A 133 -23.47 27.88 -4.57
CA ASP A 133 -23.43 26.42 -4.76
C ASP A 133 -22.08 25.92 -5.30
N THR A 134 -21.20 26.83 -5.72
CA THR A 134 -19.98 26.53 -6.46
C THR A 134 -18.73 27.04 -5.72
N LEU A 135 -17.70 26.18 -5.67
CA LEU A 135 -16.32 26.47 -5.30
C LEU A 135 -15.46 26.48 -6.56
N ILE A 136 -14.95 27.65 -6.94
CA ILE A 136 -13.99 27.83 -8.02
C ILE A 136 -12.55 27.95 -7.46
N PRO A 137 -11.51 27.80 -8.30
CA PRO A 137 -10.14 27.86 -7.83
C PRO A 137 -9.79 29.17 -7.10
N GLY A 138 -9.01 29.07 -6.03
CA GLY A 138 -8.64 30.18 -5.12
C GLY A 138 -9.71 30.55 -4.08
N MET A 139 -10.87 29.90 -4.07
CA MET A 139 -11.84 30.04 -2.97
C MET A 139 -11.48 29.14 -1.79
N LYS A 140 -11.73 29.64 -0.58
CA LYS A 140 -11.63 28.88 0.66
C LYS A 140 -12.99 28.31 1.06
N LEU A 141 -13.05 27.01 1.31
CA LEU A 141 -14.18 26.34 1.96
C LEU A 141 -13.77 26.00 3.40
N GLY A 142 -14.47 26.55 4.40
CA GLY A 142 -14.15 26.33 5.80
C GLY A 142 -14.32 27.56 6.68
N ARG A 143 -13.79 27.49 7.90
CA ARG A 143 -14.09 28.42 8.98
C ARG A 143 -12.88 29.25 9.40
N ASN A 144 -13.11 30.54 9.59
CA ASN A 144 -12.17 31.42 10.27
C ASN A 144 -12.62 31.59 11.73
N PHE A 145 -11.79 31.13 12.67
CA PHE A 145 -12.11 31.13 14.09
C PHE A 145 -12.01 32.53 14.73
N LYS A 146 -11.24 33.45 14.12
CA LYS A 146 -11.10 34.84 14.59
C LYS A 146 -12.32 35.69 14.26
N THR A 147 -12.82 35.60 13.03
CA THR A 147 -13.96 36.41 12.56
C THR A 147 -15.31 35.71 12.73
N GLY A 148 -15.30 34.40 12.98
CA GLY A 148 -16.51 33.57 13.02
C GLY A 148 -17.07 33.21 11.64
N MET A 149 -16.45 33.69 10.56
CA MET A 149 -16.89 33.47 9.18
C MET A 149 -16.80 31.99 8.80
N ASP A 150 -17.90 31.45 8.29
CA ASP A 150 -18.02 30.06 7.87
C ASP A 150 -18.40 29.97 6.39
N ARG A 151 -17.42 29.64 5.54
CA ARG A 151 -17.57 29.54 4.09
C ARG A 151 -17.97 28.11 3.75
N HIS A 152 -19.23 27.93 3.36
CA HIS A 152 -19.79 26.64 2.95
C HIS A 152 -20.57 26.81 1.64
N LEU A 153 -20.71 25.75 0.85
CA LEU A 153 -21.56 25.78 -0.33
C LEU A 153 -23.00 25.45 0.06
N SER A 154 -23.95 26.10 -0.59
CA SER A 154 -25.38 25.76 -0.50
C SER A 154 -25.95 25.60 -1.90
N SER A 155 -26.52 24.43 -2.15
CA SER A 155 -27.21 24.11 -3.41
C SER A 155 -28.21 25.20 -3.80
N TRP A 156 -28.51 25.30 -5.09
CA TRP A 156 -29.69 26.05 -5.52
C TRP A 156 -30.96 25.30 -5.13
N LYS A 157 -32.04 26.04 -4.88
CA LYS A 157 -33.34 25.48 -4.56
C LYS A 157 -33.92 24.67 -5.73
N SER A 158 -33.68 25.13 -6.95
CA SER A 158 -33.99 24.39 -8.17
C SER A 158 -33.09 24.88 -9.32
N ILE A 159 -33.19 24.27 -10.50
CA ILE A 159 -32.42 24.69 -11.70
C ILE A 159 -32.72 26.16 -12.06
N ASP A 160 -33.94 26.63 -11.77
CA ASP A 160 -34.44 27.96 -12.14
C ASP A 160 -34.48 28.96 -10.96
N ASP A 161 -34.09 28.52 -9.75
CA ASP A 161 -34.15 29.32 -8.53
C ASP A 161 -32.84 29.21 -7.74
N PRO A 162 -31.97 30.24 -7.79
CA PRO A 162 -30.67 30.23 -7.15
C PRO A 162 -30.74 30.43 -5.64
N ALA A 163 -31.92 30.65 -5.04
CA ALA A 163 -32.08 30.72 -3.60
C ALA A 163 -31.45 29.49 -2.91
N PRO A 164 -30.98 29.62 -1.66
CA PRO A 164 -30.43 28.48 -0.92
C PRO A 164 -31.40 27.30 -0.87
N GLY A 165 -30.94 26.15 -1.34
CA GLY A 165 -31.64 24.87 -1.29
C GLY A 165 -31.41 24.13 0.03
N GLU A 166 -31.87 22.87 0.09
CA GLU A 166 -31.83 22.07 1.33
C GLU A 166 -30.43 21.50 1.65
N PHE A 167 -29.53 21.44 0.66
CA PHE A 167 -28.23 20.80 0.79
C PHE A 167 -27.10 21.80 0.96
N SER A 168 -26.21 21.53 1.92
CA SER A 168 -25.00 22.30 2.17
C SER A 168 -23.75 21.41 2.28
N LEU A 169 -22.64 21.88 1.72
CA LEU A 169 -21.32 21.24 1.79
C LEU A 169 -20.36 22.16 2.52
N GLY A 170 -19.75 21.67 3.59
CA GLY A 170 -18.83 22.47 4.41
C GLY A 170 -17.91 21.62 5.26
N ILE A 171 -16.97 22.27 5.93
CA ILE A 171 -16.06 21.62 6.86
C ILE A 171 -16.69 21.59 8.25
N ASP A 172 -16.92 20.39 8.77
CA ASP A 172 -17.19 20.19 10.18
C ASP A 172 -15.88 20.28 10.95
N SER A 173 -15.76 21.26 11.85
CA SER A 173 -14.55 21.52 12.64
C SER A 173 -14.54 20.82 14.00
N HIS A 174 -15.54 20.01 14.35
CA HIS A 174 -15.54 19.26 15.60
C HIS A 174 -14.55 18.08 15.51
N GLY A 175 -13.83 17.83 16.60
CA GLY A 175 -12.79 16.79 16.63
C GLY A 175 -11.71 17.06 15.58
N PHE A 176 -11.39 16.06 14.75
CA PHE A 176 -10.50 16.28 13.60
C PHE A 176 -11.33 16.70 12.37
N PRO A 177 -11.05 17.87 11.75
CA PRO A 177 -11.91 18.43 10.73
C PRO A 177 -12.18 17.52 9.53
N GLN A 178 -13.41 17.57 9.03
CA GLN A 178 -13.89 16.71 7.95
C GLN A 178 -14.86 17.42 7.02
N LEU A 179 -14.83 17.06 5.74
CA LEU A 179 -15.75 17.61 4.74
C LEU A 179 -17.05 16.79 4.72
N VAL A 180 -18.17 17.49 4.87
CA VAL A 180 -19.50 16.88 5.04
C VAL A 180 -20.57 17.54 4.18
N LEU A 181 -21.50 16.72 3.69
CA LEU A 181 -22.72 17.16 3.02
C LEU A 181 -23.90 16.92 3.94
N ARG A 182 -24.69 17.97 4.18
CA ARG A 182 -25.88 17.94 5.03
C ARG A 182 -27.13 18.27 4.22
N LYS A 183 -28.26 17.70 4.65
CA LYS A 183 -29.61 18.13 4.27
C LYS A 183 -30.25 18.76 5.50
N GLY A 184 -30.33 20.08 5.54
CA GLY A 184 -30.61 20.81 6.78
C GLY A 184 -29.57 20.47 7.86
N SER A 185 -30.01 19.96 9.01
CA SER A 185 -29.11 19.50 10.09
C SER A 185 -28.61 18.06 9.91
N VAL A 186 -29.24 17.27 9.04
CA VAL A 186 -29.00 15.82 8.92
C VAL A 186 -27.79 15.57 8.01
N LEU A 187 -26.80 14.83 8.51
CA LEU A 187 -25.64 14.41 7.75
C LEU A 187 -26.03 13.35 6.71
N GLN A 188 -25.73 13.60 5.43
CA GLN A 188 -26.09 12.72 4.30
C GLN A 188 -24.89 11.96 3.76
N TYR A 189 -23.75 12.64 3.64
CA TYR A 189 -22.52 12.09 3.10
C TYR A 189 -21.32 12.70 3.82
N ARG A 190 -20.29 11.88 4.01
CA ARG A 190 -19.02 12.28 4.63
C ARG A 190 -17.90 11.98 3.65
N ALA A 191 -17.29 13.02 3.09
CA ALA A 191 -16.01 12.88 2.39
C ALA A 191 -14.89 12.56 3.39
N GLY A 192 -15.09 12.91 4.65
CA GLY A 192 -14.22 12.54 5.75
C GLY A 192 -13.08 13.49 5.99
N SER A 193 -12.13 13.06 6.81
CA SER A 193 -10.97 13.86 7.19
C SER A 193 -9.95 13.96 6.06
N TRP A 194 -9.18 15.04 6.03
CA TRP A 194 -8.01 15.18 5.16
C TRP A 194 -6.87 14.30 5.67
N ASN A 195 -6.19 13.58 4.77
CA ASN A 195 -5.10 12.68 5.14
C ASN A 195 -3.72 13.11 4.64
N GLY A 196 -3.56 14.36 4.20
CA GLY A 196 -2.33 14.86 3.57
C GLY A 196 -2.42 14.88 2.04
N LEU A 197 -3.10 13.90 1.43
CA LEU A 197 -3.25 13.77 -0.03
C LEU A 197 -4.66 14.13 -0.52
N GLY A 198 -5.68 13.80 0.26
CA GLY A 198 -7.08 13.94 -0.11
C GLY A 198 -8.01 13.73 1.09
N PHE A 199 -9.32 13.87 0.87
CA PHE A 199 -10.31 13.46 1.86
C PHE A 199 -10.51 11.93 1.79
N THR A 200 -10.51 11.26 2.96
CA THR A 200 -10.51 9.79 3.09
C THR A 200 -11.65 9.03 2.40
N GLY A 201 -12.78 9.69 2.18
CA GLY A 201 -13.97 9.17 1.50
C GLY A 201 -14.06 9.56 0.03
N THR A 202 -13.10 10.33 -0.50
CA THR A 202 -13.06 10.69 -1.92
C THR A 202 -12.15 9.70 -2.65
N PRO A 203 -12.62 9.06 -3.73
CA PRO A 203 -11.76 8.15 -4.49
C PRO A 203 -10.54 8.92 -4.98
N PRO A 204 -9.33 8.34 -4.92
CA PRO A 204 -8.15 8.98 -5.47
C PRO A 204 -8.38 9.24 -6.95
N LEU A 205 -8.29 10.50 -7.37
CA LEU A 205 -8.18 10.82 -8.79
C LEU A 205 -6.90 10.16 -9.30
N LYS A 206 -6.97 9.48 -10.45
CA LYS A 206 -5.77 8.91 -11.09
C LYS A 206 -4.69 9.99 -11.17
N GLU A 207 -3.44 9.66 -10.84
CA GLU A 207 -2.32 10.63 -10.73
C GLU A 207 -2.19 11.58 -11.94
N ASN A 208 -2.56 11.09 -13.11
CA ASN A 208 -2.55 11.81 -14.39
C ASN A 208 -3.58 12.96 -14.45
N VAL A 209 -4.49 13.06 -13.48
CA VAL A 209 -5.62 13.99 -13.42
C VAL A 209 -5.51 14.84 -12.14
N ARG A 210 -4.34 15.44 -11.89
CA ARG A 210 -4.16 16.43 -10.82
C ARG A 210 -4.73 17.78 -11.26
N LEU A 211 -5.99 18.03 -10.92
CA LEU A 211 -6.77 19.20 -11.37
C LEU A 211 -6.38 20.52 -10.68
N CYS A 212 -6.02 20.43 -9.42
CA CYS A 212 -5.55 21.54 -8.61
C CYS A 212 -4.35 21.10 -7.77
N ASP A 213 -3.61 22.08 -7.28
CA ASP A 213 -2.94 21.94 -6.00
C ASP A 213 -3.97 22.08 -4.89
N TYR A 214 -4.28 20.96 -4.26
CA TYR A 214 -5.17 20.92 -3.11
C TYR A 214 -4.40 21.35 -1.88
N LYS A 215 -5.02 22.23 -1.09
CA LYS A 215 -4.47 22.71 0.16
C LYS A 215 -5.51 22.54 1.24
N PHE A 216 -5.08 21.93 2.34
CA PHE A 216 -5.89 21.82 3.55
C PHE A 216 -5.10 22.42 4.70
N VAL A 217 -5.64 23.47 5.30
CA VAL A 217 -5.00 24.19 6.39
C VAL A 217 -5.81 23.98 7.65
N ILE A 218 -5.10 23.67 8.74
CA ILE A 218 -5.65 23.57 10.09
C ILE A 218 -4.68 24.25 11.06
N ASN A 219 -5.13 25.33 11.70
CA ASN A 219 -4.39 26.02 12.74
C ASN A 219 -5.36 26.74 13.70
N GLU A 220 -4.81 27.46 14.67
CA GLU A 220 -5.56 28.22 15.68
C GLU A 220 -6.45 29.34 15.11
N ASN A 221 -6.18 29.81 13.88
CA ASN A 221 -6.86 30.94 13.26
C ASN A 221 -7.97 30.50 12.29
N GLU A 222 -7.72 29.46 11.52
CA GLU A 222 -8.65 28.98 10.49
C GLU A 222 -8.45 27.51 10.13
N VAL A 223 -9.53 26.90 9.66
CA VAL A 223 -9.53 25.60 8.98
C VAL A 223 -10.19 25.76 7.61
N TYR A 224 -9.50 25.40 6.54
CA TYR A 224 -10.07 25.48 5.21
C TYR A 224 -9.45 24.50 4.21
N TYR A 225 -10.26 24.18 3.20
CA TYR A 225 -9.89 23.53 1.97
C TYR A 225 -9.85 24.56 0.84
N GLU A 226 -8.82 24.49 0.02
CA GLU A 226 -8.60 25.33 -1.14
C GLU A 226 -8.10 24.48 -2.32
N CYS A 227 -8.45 24.90 -3.53
CA CYS A 227 -8.08 24.26 -4.79
C CYS A 227 -7.43 25.34 -5.64
N ASP A 228 -6.11 25.30 -5.81
CA ASP A 228 -5.41 26.24 -6.70
C ASP A 228 -5.24 25.60 -8.07
N ALA A 229 -5.80 26.23 -9.11
CA ALA A 229 -5.75 25.67 -10.46
C ALA A 229 -4.31 25.58 -10.98
N LYS A 230 -3.95 24.44 -11.58
CA LYS A 230 -2.72 24.32 -12.36
C LYS A 230 -2.95 24.71 -13.80
N GLY A 231 -2.37 25.85 -14.20
CA GLY A 231 -2.41 26.31 -15.58
C GLY A 231 -3.81 26.77 -16.02
N PRO A 232 -4.14 26.74 -17.33
CA PRO A 232 -5.38 27.31 -17.87
C PRO A 232 -6.62 26.41 -17.67
N VAL A 233 -6.55 25.41 -16.78
CA VAL A 233 -7.64 24.45 -16.58
C VAL A 233 -8.79 25.13 -15.84
N VAL A 234 -9.95 25.19 -16.49
CA VAL A 234 -11.19 25.67 -15.86
C VAL A 234 -11.88 24.49 -15.18
N SER A 235 -11.95 24.53 -13.85
CA SER A 235 -12.61 23.50 -13.03
C SER A 235 -13.50 24.14 -11.98
N ARG A 236 -14.53 23.41 -11.56
CA ARG A 236 -15.42 23.79 -10.45
C ARG A 236 -15.85 22.58 -9.64
N LEU A 237 -16.04 22.78 -8.34
CA LEU A 237 -16.74 21.87 -7.44
C LEU A 237 -18.07 22.51 -7.06
N TRP A 238 -19.17 21.80 -7.16
CA TRP A 238 -20.47 22.38 -6.85
C TRP A 238 -21.44 21.36 -6.26
N VAL A 239 -22.46 21.84 -5.56
CA VAL A 239 -23.53 21.02 -4.99
C VAL A 239 -24.81 21.30 -5.73
N ASN A 240 -25.38 20.28 -6.36
CA ASN A 240 -26.66 20.45 -7.07
C ASN A 240 -27.86 20.32 -6.11
N GLN A 241 -29.03 20.70 -6.61
CA GLN A 241 -30.33 20.63 -5.94
C GLN A 241 -30.75 19.22 -5.48
N SER A 242 -30.12 18.17 -6.03
CA SER A 242 -30.37 16.77 -5.66
C SER A 242 -29.43 16.27 -4.56
N GLY A 243 -28.52 17.11 -4.06
CA GLY A 243 -27.54 16.74 -3.04
C GLY A 243 -26.35 15.95 -3.58
N LEU A 244 -26.00 16.12 -4.85
CA LEU A 244 -24.75 15.58 -5.40
C LEU A 244 -23.66 16.63 -5.35
N ILE A 245 -22.49 16.23 -4.84
CA ILE A 245 -21.24 16.95 -4.98
C ILE A 245 -20.65 16.59 -6.34
N LEU A 246 -20.33 17.58 -7.15
CA LEU A 246 -19.90 17.38 -8.53
C LEU A 246 -18.59 18.15 -8.75
N ARG A 247 -17.54 17.48 -9.22
CA ARG A 247 -16.36 18.16 -9.75
C ARG A 247 -16.32 18.03 -11.26
N SER A 248 -16.31 19.18 -11.93
CA SER A 248 -16.29 19.25 -13.39
C SER A 248 -15.06 19.98 -13.89
N ILE A 249 -14.65 19.64 -15.11
CA ILE A 249 -13.54 20.26 -15.85
C ILE A 249 -14.06 20.65 -17.22
N TRP A 250 -13.77 21.86 -17.65
CA TRP A 250 -14.18 22.35 -18.94
C TRP A 250 -13.17 21.95 -20.02
N SER A 251 -13.66 21.36 -21.11
CA SER A 251 -12.87 21.16 -22.33
C SER A 251 -13.23 22.21 -23.36
N SER A 252 -12.29 23.09 -23.67
CA SER A 252 -12.43 24.07 -24.76
C SER A 252 -12.48 23.44 -26.14
N GLN A 253 -11.87 22.26 -26.32
CA GLN A 253 -11.87 21.53 -27.60
C GLN A 253 -13.24 20.96 -27.94
N GLN A 254 -13.94 20.43 -26.92
CA GLN A 254 -15.26 19.81 -27.10
C GLN A 254 -16.42 20.70 -26.67
N ASN A 255 -16.12 21.86 -26.09
CA ASN A 255 -17.11 22.80 -25.57
C ASN A 255 -18.10 22.13 -24.59
N VAL A 256 -17.56 21.31 -23.67
CA VAL A 256 -18.35 20.51 -22.73
C VAL A 256 -17.70 20.45 -21.35
N TRP A 257 -18.54 20.39 -20.31
CA TRP A 257 -18.11 20.06 -18.96
C TRP A 257 -17.98 18.54 -18.81
N PHE A 258 -16.75 18.07 -18.61
CA PHE A 258 -16.49 16.70 -18.20
C PHE A 258 -16.65 16.54 -16.70
N LEU A 259 -17.41 15.52 -16.29
CA LEU A 259 -17.52 15.14 -14.89
C LEU A 259 -16.28 14.35 -14.48
N ALA A 260 -15.45 14.93 -13.61
CA ALA A 260 -14.24 14.29 -13.10
C ALA A 260 -14.57 13.27 -12.01
N TYR A 261 -15.44 13.67 -11.07
CA TYR A 261 -16.04 12.77 -10.09
C TYR A 261 -17.33 13.38 -9.54
N TYR A 262 -18.13 12.53 -8.90
CA TYR A 262 -19.28 12.93 -8.11
C TYR A 262 -19.33 12.14 -6.80
N ALA A 263 -20.05 12.65 -5.81
CA ALA A 263 -20.32 11.94 -4.57
C ALA A 263 -21.72 12.30 -4.04
N PRO A 264 -22.42 11.39 -3.35
CA PRO A 264 -22.09 9.97 -3.16
C PRO A 264 -22.15 9.15 -4.48
N VAL A 265 -21.30 8.12 -4.62
CA VAL A 265 -21.23 7.22 -5.80
C VAL A 265 -22.07 5.97 -5.60
N ASP A 266 -22.01 5.39 -4.41
CA ASP A 266 -22.70 4.17 -4.07
C ASP A 266 -23.36 4.24 -2.69
N ARG A 267 -24.08 3.17 -2.33
CA ARG A 267 -24.79 3.08 -1.05
C ARG A 267 -23.84 3.23 0.15
N CYS A 268 -22.59 2.77 0.06
CA CYS A 268 -21.63 2.87 1.17
C CYS A 268 -21.12 4.29 1.41
N ASP A 269 -21.35 5.22 0.48
CA ASP A 269 -21.00 6.63 0.68
C ASP A 269 -22.04 7.36 1.53
N LEU A 270 -23.29 6.89 1.53
CA LEU A 270 -24.33 7.43 2.41
C LEU A 270 -23.92 7.24 3.87
N TYR A 271 -24.11 8.31 4.65
CA TYR A 271 -23.65 8.34 6.02
C TYR A 271 -24.29 7.23 6.87
N SER A 272 -23.44 6.46 7.56
CA SER A 272 -23.86 5.50 8.62
C SER A 272 -24.78 4.36 8.15
N VAL A 273 -24.62 3.86 6.92
CA VAL A 273 -25.43 2.72 6.42
C VAL A 273 -25.27 1.44 7.24
N CYS A 274 -24.09 1.19 7.81
CA CYS A 274 -23.78 -0.05 8.54
C CYS A 274 -23.86 0.06 10.06
N GLY A 275 -24.21 1.22 10.60
CA GLY A 275 -24.26 1.45 12.04
C GLY A 275 -22.88 1.38 12.72
N ALA A 276 -22.89 1.40 14.06
CA ALA A 276 -21.69 1.42 14.88
C ALA A 276 -20.81 0.18 14.72
N ASN A 277 -19.49 0.38 14.72
CA ASN A 277 -18.47 -0.68 14.72
C ASN A 277 -18.61 -1.71 13.59
N ALA A 278 -19.17 -1.26 12.46
CA ALA A 278 -19.30 -2.02 11.25
C ALA A 278 -18.77 -1.21 10.07
N ARG A 279 -18.36 -1.91 9.01
CA ARG A 279 -17.88 -1.30 7.77
C ARG A 279 -18.74 -1.73 6.60
N CYS A 280 -18.87 -0.84 5.63
CA CYS A 280 -19.48 -1.15 4.35
C CYS A 280 -18.42 -1.72 3.40
N THR A 281 -18.59 -2.97 2.99
CA THR A 281 -17.69 -3.70 2.10
C THR A 281 -17.88 -3.26 0.65
N THR A 282 -16.92 -3.61 -0.21
CA THR A 282 -16.90 -3.26 -1.64
C THR A 282 -18.12 -3.79 -2.42
N ASN A 283 -18.79 -4.83 -1.91
CA ASN A 283 -20.04 -5.38 -2.45
C ASN A 283 -21.30 -4.67 -1.91
N SER A 284 -21.17 -3.49 -1.31
CA SER A 284 -22.27 -2.75 -0.67
C SER A 284 -23.00 -3.51 0.44
N ARG A 285 -22.27 -4.39 1.15
CA ARG A 285 -22.78 -5.14 2.31
C ARG A 285 -22.11 -4.69 3.58
N CYS A 286 -22.84 -4.67 4.67
CA CYS A 286 -22.30 -4.40 5.98
C CYS A 286 -21.65 -5.64 6.59
N ALA A 287 -20.54 -5.43 7.27
CA ALA A 287 -19.83 -6.46 8.04
C ALA A 287 -19.29 -5.84 9.33
N CYS A 288 -19.42 -6.57 10.44
CA CYS A 288 -18.80 -6.16 11.69
C CYS A 288 -17.27 -6.13 11.55
N LEU A 289 -16.64 -5.28 12.36
CA LEU A 289 -15.20 -5.35 12.58
C LEU A 289 -14.85 -6.68 13.27
N GLU A 290 -13.64 -7.19 13.04
CA GLU A 290 -13.06 -8.30 13.81
C GLU A 290 -13.17 -8.04 15.31
N GLY A 291 -13.63 -9.05 16.06
CA GLY A 291 -13.89 -8.94 17.50
C GLY A 291 -15.25 -8.32 17.84
N PHE A 292 -16.10 -8.04 16.83
CA PHE A 292 -17.46 -7.54 17.01
C PHE A 292 -18.49 -8.48 16.36
N VAL A 293 -19.69 -8.50 16.95
CA VAL A 293 -20.85 -9.28 16.51
C VAL A 293 -22.05 -8.36 16.30
N PRO A 294 -22.96 -8.67 15.36
CA PRO A 294 -24.12 -7.83 15.09
C PRO A 294 -25.05 -7.78 16.30
N LYS A 295 -25.58 -6.60 16.64
CA LYS A 295 -26.59 -6.48 17.72
C LYS A 295 -27.89 -7.21 17.38
N SER A 296 -28.28 -7.15 16.11
CA SER A 296 -29.53 -7.72 15.62
C SER A 296 -29.29 -8.40 14.26
N PRO A 297 -29.84 -9.61 14.03
CA PRO A 297 -29.77 -10.26 12.73
C PRO A 297 -30.44 -9.39 11.65
N ASN A 298 -29.72 -9.11 10.56
CA ASN A 298 -30.19 -8.34 9.39
C ASN A 298 -30.56 -6.85 9.63
N ASN A 299 -30.55 -6.34 10.87
CA ASN A 299 -30.70 -4.91 11.13
C ASN A 299 -29.33 -4.24 11.38
N TRP A 300 -28.68 -3.82 10.29
CA TRP A 300 -27.37 -3.17 10.36
C TRP A 300 -27.41 -1.76 10.95
N SER A 301 -28.57 -1.09 11.03
CA SER A 301 -28.66 0.25 11.62
C SER A 301 -28.30 0.27 13.10
N GLU A 302 -28.48 -0.84 13.81
CA GLU A 302 -28.09 -1.00 15.22
C GLU A 302 -26.58 -1.21 15.40
N GLY A 303 -25.88 -1.57 14.32
CA GLY A 303 -24.45 -1.83 14.29
C GLY A 303 -24.04 -3.12 14.99
N CYS A 304 -22.80 -3.12 15.46
CA CYS A 304 -22.13 -4.25 16.09
C CYS A 304 -21.64 -3.89 17.50
N VAL A 305 -21.59 -4.89 18.36
CA VAL A 305 -21.02 -4.82 19.72
C VAL A 305 -19.81 -5.71 19.84
N ARG A 306 -18.94 -5.40 20.79
CA ARG A 306 -17.76 -6.23 21.06
C ARG A 306 -18.21 -7.63 21.47
N GLU A 307 -17.55 -8.65 20.93
CA GLU A 307 -17.73 -10.05 21.35
C GLU A 307 -17.23 -10.26 22.79
N ARG A 308 -16.20 -9.50 23.20
CA ARG A 308 -15.54 -9.63 24.50
C ARG A 308 -15.21 -8.28 25.09
N GLU A 309 -15.28 -8.19 26.40
CA GLU A 309 -14.92 -7.00 27.15
C GLU A 309 -13.40 -6.72 27.08
N LEU A 310 -13.07 -5.43 26.96
CA LEU A 310 -11.69 -4.96 26.99
C LEU A 310 -11.13 -5.04 28.40
N LYS A 311 -9.86 -5.41 28.53
CA LYS A 311 -9.16 -5.47 29.82
C LYS A 311 -8.37 -4.20 30.12
N CYS A 312 -8.14 -3.36 29.12
CA CYS A 312 -7.28 -2.19 29.17
C CYS A 312 -5.80 -2.52 29.45
N ARG A 313 -4.90 -1.65 28.97
CA ARG A 313 -3.43 -1.67 29.15
C ARG A 313 -2.71 -2.92 28.65
N ASN A 314 -2.81 -4.05 29.37
CA ASN A 314 -1.97 -5.22 29.16
C ASN A 314 -2.72 -6.43 28.56
N GLY A 315 -3.99 -6.27 28.19
CA GLY A 315 -4.83 -7.36 27.69
C GLY A 315 -5.65 -7.04 26.44
N ASP A 316 -5.34 -5.94 25.76
CA ASP A 316 -5.99 -5.54 24.51
C ASP A 316 -4.98 -5.53 23.37
N GLU A 317 -5.48 -5.77 22.18
CA GLU A 317 -4.73 -5.76 20.92
C GLU A 317 -5.27 -4.69 19.98
N PHE A 318 -4.44 -4.30 19.03
CA PHE A 318 -4.76 -3.29 18.01
C PHE A 318 -4.52 -3.85 16.61
N PRO A 319 -5.35 -4.79 16.12
CA PRO A 319 -5.31 -5.25 14.74
C PRO A 319 -5.39 -4.08 13.76
N LYS A 320 -4.56 -4.17 12.73
CA LYS A 320 -4.47 -3.19 11.66
C LYS A 320 -5.50 -3.52 10.58
N TYR A 321 -6.37 -2.57 10.30
CA TYR A 321 -7.21 -2.54 9.12
C TYR A 321 -6.55 -1.70 8.05
N VAL A 322 -6.57 -2.19 6.81
CA VAL A 322 -6.03 -1.49 5.64
C VAL A 322 -7.18 -1.05 4.74
N LYS A 323 -6.92 -0.05 3.89
CA LYS A 323 -7.84 0.39 2.83
C LYS A 323 -9.22 0.85 3.33
N LEU A 324 -9.28 1.52 4.47
CA LEU A 324 -10.53 2.06 5.00
C LEU A 324 -10.66 3.55 4.70
N LYS A 325 -11.88 3.97 4.37
CA LYS A 325 -12.37 5.29 4.77
C LYS A 325 -12.39 5.29 6.30
N LEU A 326 -11.64 6.21 6.91
CA LEU A 326 -11.57 6.33 8.36
C LEU A 326 -12.97 6.52 8.97
N PRO A 327 -13.18 6.27 10.27
CA PRO A 327 -14.45 6.53 10.91
C PRO A 327 -14.75 8.03 10.97
N ASP A 328 -15.98 8.39 11.35
CA ASP A 328 -16.36 9.75 11.71
C ASP A 328 -15.37 10.34 12.74
N THR A 329 -14.85 11.54 12.47
CA THR A 329 -13.84 12.22 13.28
C THR A 329 -14.40 13.34 14.15
N SER A 330 -15.73 13.54 14.18
CA SER A 330 -16.37 14.62 14.95
C SER A 330 -16.07 14.58 16.45
N SER A 331 -15.78 13.39 16.97
CA SER A 331 -15.48 13.13 18.38
C SER A 331 -14.06 12.58 18.59
N SER A 332 -13.18 12.74 17.59
CA SER A 332 -11.77 12.31 17.70
C SER A 332 -10.90 13.39 18.32
N TRP A 333 -9.80 12.98 18.95
CA TRP A 333 -8.71 13.87 19.34
C TRP A 333 -7.54 13.70 18.37
N PHE A 334 -6.76 14.76 18.16
CA PHE A 334 -5.60 14.70 17.27
C PHE A 334 -4.40 15.49 17.77
N ASN A 335 -3.21 15.08 17.31
CA ASN A 335 -1.96 15.81 17.49
C ASN A 335 -1.03 15.56 16.30
N ALA A 336 -0.74 16.62 15.53
CA ALA A 336 0.06 16.53 14.31
C ALA A 336 1.56 16.30 14.57
N SER A 337 2.06 16.62 15.76
CA SER A 337 3.49 16.47 16.11
C SER A 337 3.87 15.06 16.53
N MET A 338 2.89 14.24 16.95
CA MET A 338 3.13 12.88 17.41
C MET A 338 3.40 11.93 16.25
N ASN A 339 4.17 10.87 16.49
CA ASN A 339 4.28 9.75 15.56
C ASN A 339 3.33 8.61 15.91
N LEU A 340 3.19 7.63 14.99
CA LEU A 340 2.29 6.50 15.15
C LEU A 340 2.57 5.65 16.41
N LYS A 341 3.83 5.52 16.81
CA LYS A 341 4.21 4.74 18.00
C LYS A 341 3.75 5.45 19.28
N GLU A 342 4.00 6.74 19.40
CA GLU A 342 3.50 7.56 20.50
C GLU A 342 1.96 7.55 20.55
N CYS A 343 1.31 7.59 19.38
CA CYS A 343 -0.14 7.50 19.25
C CYS A 343 -0.67 6.17 19.79
N SER A 344 -0.03 5.05 19.42
CA SER A 344 -0.33 3.71 19.93
C SER A 344 -0.16 3.62 21.44
N GLU A 345 0.94 4.15 21.99
CA GLU A 345 1.21 4.15 23.42
C GLU A 345 0.17 4.97 24.20
N LEU A 346 -0.21 6.14 23.66
CA LEU A 346 -1.22 7.01 24.25
C LEU A 346 -2.59 6.35 24.27
N CYS A 347 -3.01 5.74 23.15
CA CYS A 347 -4.27 4.99 23.06
C CYS A 347 -4.28 3.78 24.00
N SER A 348 -3.17 3.05 24.10
CA SER A 348 -3.05 1.88 24.98
C SER A 348 -3.24 2.24 26.46
N LYS A 349 -2.67 3.37 26.89
CA LYS A 349 -2.77 3.89 28.27
C LYS A 349 -4.16 4.43 28.61
N ASN A 350 -4.87 4.99 27.64
CA ASN A 350 -6.21 5.54 27.82
C ASN A 350 -7.29 4.46 27.58
N CYS A 351 -7.95 3.98 28.64
CA CYS A 351 -8.94 2.89 28.54
C CYS A 351 -10.19 3.24 27.70
N SER A 352 -10.47 4.53 27.51
CA SER A 352 -11.58 4.98 26.66
C SER A 352 -11.21 5.02 25.18
N CYS A 353 -9.91 4.94 24.84
CA CYS A 353 -9.48 4.92 23.44
C CYS A 353 -9.91 3.61 22.77
N THR A 354 -10.51 3.73 21.58
CA THR A 354 -11.11 2.65 20.81
C THR A 354 -10.41 2.36 19.50
N ALA A 355 -9.76 3.36 18.91
CA ALA A 355 -8.92 3.20 17.73
C ALA A 355 -7.92 4.35 17.61
N TYR A 356 -6.87 4.13 16.81
CA TYR A 356 -5.93 5.17 16.43
C TYR A 356 -5.44 5.04 14.98
N ALA A 357 -4.96 6.14 14.40
CA ALA A 357 -4.36 6.20 13.08
C ALA A 357 -3.38 7.40 12.98
N ASN A 358 -2.58 7.45 11.91
CA ASN A 358 -1.90 8.69 11.52
C ASN A 358 -2.94 9.73 11.08
N SER A 359 -2.67 11.02 11.30
CA SER A 359 -3.52 12.10 10.73
C SER A 359 -3.11 12.47 9.31
N ASP A 360 -1.86 12.23 8.96
CA ASP A 360 -1.29 12.50 7.65
C ASP A 360 -0.54 11.24 7.15
N VAL A 361 -0.75 10.83 5.90
CA VAL A 361 -0.13 9.64 5.31
C VAL A 361 1.07 9.97 4.41
N GLU A 362 1.38 11.24 4.19
CA GLU A 362 2.53 11.65 3.40
C GLU A 362 3.84 11.19 4.06
N ARG A 363 4.87 10.92 3.23
CA ARG A 363 6.25 10.63 3.66
C ARG A 363 6.39 9.51 4.71
N GLY A 364 5.55 8.49 4.63
CA GLY A 364 5.58 7.35 5.56
C GLY A 364 4.65 7.49 6.77
N GLY A 365 3.90 8.59 6.83
CA GLY A 365 2.84 8.83 7.79
C GLY A 365 3.29 9.55 9.06
N SER A 366 2.48 10.49 9.52
CA SER A 366 2.73 11.30 10.71
C SER A 366 1.44 11.76 11.39
N GLY A 367 1.61 12.34 12.58
CA GLY A 367 0.51 12.76 13.43
C GLY A 367 -0.25 11.60 14.08
N CYS A 368 -1.22 11.96 14.91
CA CYS A 368 -2.01 11.02 15.69
C CYS A 368 -3.49 11.43 15.64
N LEU A 369 -4.36 10.46 15.35
CA LEU A 369 -5.80 10.53 15.51
C LEU A 369 -6.24 9.45 16.50
N LEU A 370 -7.06 9.81 17.49
CA LEU A 370 -7.61 8.91 18.50
C LEU A 370 -9.14 9.00 18.53
N TRP A 371 -9.81 7.85 18.63
CA TRP A 371 -11.27 7.75 18.77
C TRP A 371 -11.66 7.25 20.16
N PHE A 372 -12.77 7.77 20.70
CA PHE A 372 -13.27 7.45 22.04
C PHE A 372 -14.77 7.09 22.00
N GLY A 373 -15.12 5.94 21.43
CA GLY A 373 -16.51 5.50 21.36
C GLY A 373 -16.78 4.54 20.21
N ASP A 374 -18.01 4.56 19.73
CA ASP A 374 -18.40 3.77 18.56
C ASP A 374 -17.75 4.34 17.29
N LEU A 375 -17.22 3.45 16.46
CA LEU A 375 -16.64 3.81 15.17
C LEU A 375 -17.74 3.82 14.12
N MET A 376 -18.03 4.99 13.56
CA MET A 376 -19.15 5.21 12.64
C MET A 376 -18.66 5.44 11.21
N ASP A 377 -19.52 5.14 10.23
CA ASP A 377 -19.36 5.55 8.83
C ASP A 377 -18.05 5.10 8.14
N MET A 378 -17.68 3.83 8.33
CA MET A 378 -16.53 3.22 7.66
C MET A 378 -16.92 2.54 6.35
N LYS A 379 -16.03 2.64 5.36
CA LYS A 379 -16.13 1.99 4.04
C LYS A 379 -14.80 1.34 3.69
N GLU A 380 -14.86 0.15 3.11
CA GLU A 380 -13.71 -0.58 2.60
C GLU A 380 -13.49 -0.27 1.12
N TYR A 381 -12.26 0.01 0.74
CA TYR A 381 -11.85 0.24 -0.65
C TYR A 381 -11.06 -0.93 -1.22
N ASN A 382 -11.22 -1.18 -2.52
CA ASN A 382 -10.38 -2.13 -3.24
C ASN A 382 -8.94 -1.60 -3.40
N ASP A 383 -8.80 -0.29 -3.59
CA ASP A 383 -7.53 0.41 -3.78
C ASP A 383 -7.57 1.79 -3.10
N GLY A 384 -6.44 2.23 -2.56
CA GLY A 384 -6.35 3.41 -1.70
C GLY A 384 -6.86 3.17 -0.27
N GLY A 385 -7.47 4.20 0.34
CA GLY A 385 -7.87 4.21 1.74
C GLY A 385 -6.70 4.42 2.71
N GLN A 386 -6.97 4.25 4.00
CA GLN A 386 -6.00 4.48 5.06
C GLN A 386 -6.03 3.38 6.12
N ASP A 387 -4.90 3.21 6.78
CA ASP A 387 -4.75 2.27 7.88
C ASP A 387 -5.41 2.78 9.17
N LEU A 388 -6.10 1.88 9.88
CA LEU A 388 -6.73 2.13 11.18
C LEU A 388 -6.43 0.98 12.13
N TYR A 389 -6.04 1.30 13.36
CA TYR A 389 -5.74 0.32 14.40
C TYR A 389 -6.86 0.32 15.42
N ILE A 390 -7.60 -0.78 15.52
CA ILE A 390 -8.84 -0.85 16.33
C ILE A 390 -8.61 -1.69 17.56
N ARG A 391 -9.00 -1.19 18.73
CA ARG A 391 -8.84 -1.89 20.01
C ARG A 391 -9.82 -3.04 20.17
N ILE A 392 -9.29 -4.25 20.32
CA ILE A 392 -10.03 -5.47 20.64
C ILE A 392 -9.47 -6.13 21.90
N ALA A 393 -10.28 -6.97 22.54
CA ALA A 393 -9.79 -7.83 23.61
C ALA A 393 -8.85 -8.89 23.01
N SER A 394 -7.71 -9.14 23.64
CA SER A 394 -6.81 -10.22 23.22
C SER A 394 -7.58 -11.53 23.11
N LYS A 395 -7.37 -12.27 22.02
CA LYS A 395 -7.86 -13.64 21.94
C LYS A 395 -7.21 -14.41 23.10
N PRO A 396 -7.94 -15.28 23.84
CA PRO A 396 -7.29 -16.14 24.81
C PRO A 396 -6.24 -16.90 24.01
N GLY A 397 -4.98 -16.58 24.27
CA GLY A 397 -3.90 -17.29 23.63
C GLY A 397 -4.19 -18.76 23.84
N ARG A 398 -4.08 -19.57 22.78
CA ARG A 398 -3.63 -20.94 23.01
C ARG A 398 -2.31 -20.74 23.73
N SER A 399 -2.37 -20.79 25.06
CA SER A 399 -1.22 -20.94 25.92
C SER A 399 -0.58 -22.20 25.39
N VAL A 400 0.44 -22.01 24.53
CA VAL A 400 1.41 -23.05 24.27
C VAL A 400 2.10 -23.19 25.60
N THR A 401 1.47 -23.99 26.46
CA THR A 401 1.96 -24.29 27.80
C THR A 401 3.42 -24.67 27.65
N LYS A 402 4.27 -24.41 28.65
CA LYS A 402 5.67 -24.88 28.62
C LYS A 402 5.77 -26.37 28.22
N LYS A 403 4.72 -27.16 28.48
CA LYS A 403 4.51 -28.52 27.97
C LYS A 403 4.43 -28.62 26.44
N GLN A 404 3.67 -27.78 25.73
CA GLN A 404 3.62 -27.78 24.26
C GLN A 404 4.93 -27.29 23.62
N VAL A 405 5.62 -26.29 24.18
CA VAL A 405 6.98 -25.93 23.71
C VAL A 405 7.94 -27.08 23.95
N GLY A 406 7.84 -27.75 25.11
CA GLY A 406 8.59 -28.97 25.41
C GLY A 406 8.30 -30.10 24.43
N ILE A 407 7.03 -30.29 24.02
CA ILE A 407 6.65 -31.27 23.00
C ILE A 407 7.20 -30.90 21.63
N ILE A 408 7.16 -29.62 21.24
CA ILE A 408 7.73 -29.15 19.97
C ILE A 408 9.25 -29.36 19.97
N ILE A 409 9.96 -28.94 21.02
CA ILE A 409 11.41 -29.15 21.14
C ILE A 409 11.74 -30.65 21.16
N ALA A 410 11.01 -31.47 21.92
CA ALA A 410 11.21 -32.91 21.96
C ALA A 410 10.93 -33.56 20.60
N SER A 411 9.88 -33.11 19.88
CA SER A 411 9.54 -33.62 18.55
C SER A 411 10.57 -33.20 17.51
N VAL A 412 11.11 -31.99 17.59
CA VAL A 412 12.18 -31.50 16.71
C VAL A 412 13.49 -32.22 17.02
N LEU A 413 13.82 -32.45 18.29
CA LEU A 413 14.98 -33.25 18.70
C LEU A 413 14.84 -34.71 18.28
N LEU A 414 13.64 -35.30 18.40
CA LEU A 414 13.35 -36.64 17.90
C LEU A 414 13.43 -36.70 16.38
N MET A 415 12.91 -35.70 15.67
CA MET A 415 13.00 -35.64 14.21
C MET A 415 14.45 -35.45 13.77
N ALA A 416 15.21 -34.59 14.43
CA ALA A 416 16.64 -34.39 14.18
C ALA A 416 17.44 -35.67 14.48
N MET A 417 17.16 -36.36 15.59
CA MET A 417 17.75 -37.68 15.87
C MET A 417 17.35 -38.72 14.83
N PHE A 418 16.11 -38.73 14.36
CA PHE A 418 15.66 -39.62 13.29
C PHE A 418 16.34 -39.28 11.97
N ILE A 419 16.53 -38.00 11.65
CA ILE A 419 17.24 -37.56 10.45
C ILE A 419 18.73 -37.92 10.57
N VAL A 420 19.37 -37.71 11.72
CA VAL A 420 20.78 -38.10 11.94
C VAL A 420 20.93 -39.61 11.92
N ALA A 421 20.02 -40.37 12.53
CA ALA A 421 20.01 -41.82 12.50
C ALA A 421 19.70 -42.35 11.09
N SER A 422 18.80 -41.70 10.34
CA SER A 422 18.50 -42.04 8.95
C SER A 422 19.64 -41.67 8.03
N LEU A 423 20.30 -40.53 8.23
CA LEU A 423 21.52 -40.15 7.52
C LEU A 423 22.64 -41.10 7.88
N PHE A 424 22.81 -41.51 9.13
CA PHE A 424 23.76 -42.52 9.57
C PHE A 424 23.43 -43.91 9.02
N PHE A 425 22.15 -44.27 8.90
CA PHE A 425 21.69 -45.52 8.31
C PHE A 425 21.82 -45.52 6.79
N ILE A 426 21.60 -44.36 6.15
CA ILE A 426 21.87 -44.11 4.73
C ILE A 426 23.38 -44.08 4.50
N TRP A 427 24.18 -43.56 5.43
CA TRP A 427 25.64 -43.56 5.37
C TRP A 427 26.18 -44.97 5.58
N ARG A 428 25.61 -45.75 6.51
CA ARG A 428 25.87 -47.19 6.65
C ARG A 428 25.38 -47.99 5.44
N LYS A 429 24.24 -47.63 4.84
CA LYS A 429 23.76 -48.22 3.57
C LYS A 429 24.58 -47.75 2.38
N LYS A 430 25.17 -46.55 2.38
CA LYS A 430 26.11 -46.05 1.36
C LYS A 430 27.48 -46.70 1.52
N LEU A 431 27.92 -46.98 2.75
CA LEU A 431 29.10 -47.79 3.04
C LEU A 431 28.86 -49.26 2.67
N LYS A 432 27.67 -49.82 2.92
CA LYS A 432 27.27 -51.15 2.44
C LYS A 432 27.01 -51.22 0.92
N LYS A 433 26.47 -50.18 0.28
CA LYS A 433 26.22 -50.13 -1.19
C LYS A 433 27.43 -49.68 -2.00
N GLN A 434 28.35 -48.89 -1.46
CA GLN A 434 29.66 -48.64 -2.09
C GLN A 434 30.59 -49.85 -1.94
N GLY A 435 30.34 -50.73 -0.96
CA GLY A 435 30.92 -52.07 -0.89
C GLY A 435 30.28 -53.10 -1.83
N LEU A 436 28.98 -53.03 -2.12
CA LEU A 436 28.27 -54.03 -2.96
C LEU A 436 28.18 -53.69 -4.45
N THR A 437 28.20 -52.40 -4.84
CA THR A 437 28.08 -51.98 -6.25
C THR A 437 29.45 -51.78 -6.93
N LYS A 438 30.54 -51.72 -6.15
CA LYS A 438 31.92 -51.77 -6.67
C LYS A 438 32.48 -53.20 -6.72
N MET A 439 31.82 -54.15 -6.04
CA MET A 439 32.17 -55.58 -6.05
C MET A 439 31.47 -56.36 -7.17
N SER A 440 30.29 -55.93 -7.65
CA SER A 440 29.64 -56.60 -8.80
C SER A 440 30.32 -56.28 -10.13
N HIS A 441 30.86 -55.06 -10.28
CA HIS A 441 31.52 -54.62 -11.51
C HIS A 441 33.00 -55.05 -11.65
N MET A 442 33.61 -55.59 -10.58
CA MET A 442 34.96 -56.20 -10.62
C MET A 442 34.92 -57.73 -10.66
N LYS A 443 33.75 -58.36 -10.49
CA LYS A 443 33.60 -59.82 -10.50
C LYS A 443 33.44 -60.38 -11.91
N GLU A 444 32.86 -59.61 -12.83
CA GLU A 444 32.70 -60.02 -14.24
C GLU A 444 34.01 -60.00 -15.04
N ASP A 445 35.02 -59.22 -14.64
CA ASP A 445 36.33 -59.14 -15.32
C ASP A 445 37.40 -60.11 -14.73
N MET A 446 37.14 -60.73 -13.57
CA MET A 446 38.15 -61.51 -12.81
C MET A 446 37.97 -63.03 -12.89
N GLU A 447 36.82 -63.52 -13.36
CA GLU A 447 36.52 -64.97 -13.45
C GLU A 447 37.40 -65.74 -14.46
N LEU A 448 38.20 -65.05 -15.29
CA LEU A 448 39.08 -65.68 -16.28
C LEU A 448 40.53 -65.91 -15.82
N TRP A 449 40.97 -65.35 -14.68
CA TRP A 449 42.38 -65.32 -14.25
C TRP A 449 42.65 -65.93 -12.86
N GLU A 450 41.76 -66.79 -12.37
CA GLU A 450 41.88 -67.43 -11.06
C GLU A 450 42.46 -68.86 -11.18
N PHE A 451 43.58 -69.10 -10.47
CA PHE A 451 44.17 -70.42 -10.33
C PHE A 451 43.68 -71.09 -9.05
N ASP A 452 43.41 -72.39 -9.10
CA ASP A 452 43.07 -73.15 -7.90
C ASP A 452 44.33 -73.46 -7.06
N PHE A 453 44.17 -73.51 -5.73
CA PHE A 453 45.28 -73.75 -4.82
C PHE A 453 45.97 -75.08 -5.06
N ALA A 454 45.22 -76.13 -5.44
CA ALA A 454 45.78 -77.46 -5.62
C ALA A 454 46.74 -77.51 -6.82
N SER A 455 46.41 -76.81 -7.91
CA SER A 455 47.27 -76.64 -9.08
C SER A 455 48.55 -75.88 -8.75
N ILE A 456 48.46 -74.79 -7.98
CA ILE A 456 49.64 -74.00 -7.57
C ILE A 456 50.51 -74.73 -6.56
N ALA A 457 49.91 -75.42 -5.60
CA ALA A 457 50.63 -76.27 -4.65
C ALA A 457 51.37 -77.38 -5.41
N LYS A 458 50.73 -78.05 -6.37
CA LYS A 458 51.39 -79.04 -7.22
C LYS A 458 52.52 -78.45 -8.07
N ALA A 459 52.29 -77.28 -8.68
CA ALA A 459 53.28 -76.61 -9.54
C ALA A 459 54.54 -76.19 -8.78
N THR A 460 54.42 -75.89 -7.49
CA THR A 460 55.53 -75.45 -6.61
C THR A 460 56.11 -76.57 -5.75
N ASP A 461 55.65 -77.82 -5.96
CA ASP A 461 55.89 -78.97 -5.10
C ASP A 461 55.62 -78.69 -3.61
N ASN A 462 54.37 -78.32 -3.32
CA ASN A 462 53.88 -77.90 -2.01
C ASN A 462 54.73 -76.79 -1.37
N PHE A 463 55.18 -75.83 -2.18
CA PHE A 463 56.02 -74.72 -1.75
C PHE A 463 57.32 -75.19 -1.08
N ALA A 464 57.96 -76.22 -1.65
CA ALA A 464 59.21 -76.76 -1.17
C ALA A 464 60.30 -75.67 -1.07
N SER A 465 61.15 -75.76 -0.04
CA SER A 465 62.15 -74.72 0.26
C SER A 465 63.18 -74.54 -0.86
N TYR A 466 63.50 -75.58 -1.63
CA TYR A 466 64.44 -75.49 -2.76
C TYR A 466 63.84 -74.76 -3.97
N ASN A 467 62.52 -74.64 -4.06
CA ASN A 467 61.85 -73.84 -5.09
C ASN A 467 61.74 -72.36 -4.69
N LYS A 468 62.20 -71.97 -3.50
CA LYS A 468 62.10 -70.59 -3.05
C LYS A 468 63.10 -69.69 -3.81
N LEU A 469 62.57 -68.68 -4.48
CA LEU A 469 63.34 -67.68 -5.23
C LEU A 469 63.82 -66.53 -4.34
N GLY A 470 63.05 -66.19 -3.31
CA GLY A 470 63.36 -65.12 -2.36
C GLY A 470 62.25 -64.89 -1.34
N GLU A 471 62.49 -64.03 -0.36
CA GLU A 471 61.49 -63.58 0.62
C GLU A 471 61.77 -62.14 1.04
N GLY A 472 60.72 -61.34 1.14
CA GLY A 472 60.76 -59.97 1.68
C GLY A 472 59.62 -59.72 2.65
N GLY A 473 59.39 -58.47 3.02
CA GLY A 473 58.33 -58.08 3.98
C GLY A 473 56.90 -58.47 3.58
N PHE A 474 56.71 -58.84 2.32
CA PHE A 474 55.41 -59.20 1.73
C PHE A 474 55.21 -60.72 1.55
N GLY A 475 56.16 -61.52 2.02
CA GLY A 475 56.10 -62.98 1.99
C GLY A 475 57.07 -63.62 0.98
N PRO A 476 57.14 -64.96 1.00
CA PRO A 476 58.03 -65.73 0.15
C PRO A 476 57.55 -65.85 -1.31
N VAL A 477 58.51 -65.93 -2.23
CA VAL A 477 58.28 -66.17 -3.66
C VAL A 477 58.89 -67.51 -4.04
N TYR A 478 58.12 -68.36 -4.73
CA TYR A 478 58.52 -69.69 -5.17
C TYR A 478 58.51 -69.80 -6.68
N LYS A 479 59.41 -70.60 -7.25
CA LYS A 479 59.36 -71.07 -8.62
C LYS A 479 58.38 -72.22 -8.71
N GLY A 480 57.57 -72.24 -9.76
CA GLY A 480 56.72 -73.38 -10.08
C GLY A 480 56.67 -73.64 -11.58
N THR A 481 56.18 -74.81 -11.94
CA THR A 481 55.92 -75.19 -13.33
C THR A 481 54.49 -75.71 -13.45
N LEU A 482 53.68 -75.05 -14.28
CA LEU A 482 52.31 -75.46 -14.55
C LEU A 482 52.28 -76.76 -15.37
N VAL A 483 51.13 -77.44 -15.41
CA VAL A 483 50.94 -78.74 -16.10
C VAL A 483 51.26 -78.64 -17.61
N GLU A 484 51.11 -77.45 -18.19
CA GLU A 484 51.40 -77.15 -19.59
C GLU A 484 52.88 -76.80 -19.86
N GLY A 485 53.75 -76.90 -18.84
CA GLY A 485 55.19 -76.68 -18.95
C GLY A 485 55.65 -75.22 -18.77
N GLN A 486 54.72 -74.29 -18.54
CA GLN A 486 55.04 -72.88 -18.30
C GLN A 486 55.67 -72.68 -16.91
N GLU A 487 56.84 -72.04 -16.87
CA GLU A 487 57.49 -71.62 -15.62
C GLU A 487 56.86 -70.34 -15.06
N ILE A 488 56.57 -70.35 -13.76
CA ILE A 488 55.90 -69.25 -13.05
C ILE A 488 56.64 -68.89 -11.76
N ALA A 489 56.43 -67.65 -11.30
CA ALA A 489 56.83 -67.19 -9.99
C ALA A 489 55.58 -66.94 -9.13
N VAL A 490 55.49 -67.62 -7.99
CA VAL A 490 54.33 -67.59 -7.09
C VAL A 490 54.71 -66.85 -5.82
N LYS A 491 54.15 -65.65 -5.63
CA LYS A 491 54.32 -64.85 -4.42
C LYS A 491 53.19 -65.17 -3.45
N ARG A 492 53.53 -65.81 -2.33
CA ARG A 492 52.57 -66.18 -1.28
C ARG A 492 52.57 -65.10 -0.20
N LEU A 493 51.42 -64.49 0.04
CA LEU A 493 51.31 -63.39 0.98
C LEU A 493 51.24 -63.88 2.43
N SER A 494 51.82 -63.12 3.36
CA SER A 494 51.88 -63.48 4.78
C SER A 494 50.55 -63.22 5.49
N LYS A 495 50.15 -64.13 6.40
CA LYS A 495 48.85 -64.09 7.11
C LYS A 495 48.76 -63.04 8.24
N GLY A 496 49.82 -62.29 8.50
CA GLY A 496 50.06 -61.63 9.80
C GLY A 496 49.77 -60.14 9.91
N SER A 497 49.32 -59.44 8.87
CA SER A 497 49.03 -58.00 8.96
C SER A 497 47.80 -57.61 8.13
N GLY A 498 46.98 -56.69 8.65
CA GLY A 498 45.89 -56.08 7.87
C GLY A 498 46.36 -55.33 6.61
N GLN A 499 47.67 -55.15 6.46
CA GLN A 499 48.34 -54.49 5.35
C GLN A 499 48.44 -55.40 4.10
N GLY A 500 48.66 -56.71 4.27
CA GLY A 500 48.86 -57.64 3.15
C GLY A 500 47.64 -57.81 2.22
N MET A 501 46.42 -57.63 2.76
CA MET A 501 45.19 -57.70 1.97
C MET A 501 44.91 -56.40 1.18
N GLU A 502 45.30 -55.24 1.70
CA GLU A 502 45.23 -53.98 0.93
C GLU A 502 46.29 -53.93 -0.17
N GLU A 503 47.48 -54.47 0.09
CA GLU A 503 48.56 -54.59 -0.90
C GLU A 503 48.20 -55.59 -2.01
N PHE A 504 47.61 -56.74 -1.68
CA PHE A 504 47.07 -57.67 -2.67
C PHE A 504 46.05 -56.98 -3.60
N LYS A 505 45.11 -56.23 -3.03
CA LYS A 505 44.10 -55.49 -3.81
C LYS A 505 44.72 -54.41 -4.67
N ASN A 506 45.71 -53.67 -4.16
CA ASN A 506 46.43 -52.67 -4.92
C ASN A 506 47.23 -53.30 -6.06
N GLU A 507 47.95 -54.39 -5.81
CA GLU A 507 48.81 -55.07 -6.80
C GLU A 507 47.96 -55.71 -7.92
N VAL A 508 46.85 -56.37 -7.59
CA VAL A 508 45.87 -56.87 -8.58
C VAL A 508 45.23 -55.71 -9.37
N THR A 509 44.85 -54.61 -8.71
CA THR A 509 44.15 -53.49 -9.39
C THR A 509 45.09 -52.68 -10.29
N LEU A 510 46.37 -52.51 -9.91
CA LEU A 510 47.36 -51.73 -10.67
C LEU A 510 48.00 -52.55 -11.78
N ILE A 511 48.44 -53.78 -11.52
CA ILE A 511 49.20 -54.58 -12.51
C ILE A 511 48.27 -55.22 -13.55
N ALA A 512 47.02 -55.55 -13.21
CA ALA A 512 46.03 -55.98 -14.21
C ALA A 512 45.77 -54.93 -15.31
N ARG A 513 46.10 -53.65 -15.04
CA ARG A 513 45.91 -52.53 -15.96
C ARG A 513 47.21 -52.03 -16.61
N LEU A 514 48.36 -52.59 -16.25
CA LEU A 514 49.69 -52.15 -16.71
C LEU A 514 50.44 -53.31 -17.37
N GLN A 515 50.39 -53.39 -18.70
CA GLN A 515 51.23 -54.29 -19.48
C GLN A 515 52.36 -53.50 -20.15
N HIS A 516 53.59 -53.71 -19.73
CA HIS A 516 54.76 -53.02 -20.28
C HIS A 516 55.95 -53.98 -20.37
N ARG A 517 56.75 -53.88 -21.44
CA ARG A 517 57.91 -54.76 -21.72
C ARG A 517 58.97 -54.85 -20.62
N ASN A 518 59.01 -53.87 -19.71
CA ASN A 518 60.00 -53.77 -18.62
C ASN A 518 59.37 -54.02 -17.23
N LEU A 519 58.14 -54.53 -17.16
CA LEU A 519 57.46 -54.90 -15.93
C LEU A 519 57.07 -56.38 -16.00
N VAL A 520 57.28 -57.10 -14.91
CA VAL A 520 56.91 -58.53 -14.82
C VAL A 520 55.40 -58.67 -14.96
N LYS A 521 54.97 -59.51 -15.91
CA LYS A 521 53.56 -59.73 -16.17
C LYS A 521 52.93 -60.58 -15.06
N LEU A 522 51.81 -60.08 -14.52
CA LEU A 522 50.91 -60.88 -13.69
C LEU A 522 50.07 -61.79 -14.59
N LEU A 523 50.12 -63.09 -14.33
CA LEU A 523 49.39 -64.13 -15.06
C LEU A 523 48.04 -64.44 -14.42
N GLY A 524 47.95 -64.30 -13.09
CA GLY A 524 46.70 -64.49 -12.37
C GLY A 524 46.89 -64.46 -10.86
N CYS A 525 45.84 -64.85 -10.13
CA CYS A 525 45.87 -64.95 -8.67
C CYS A 525 45.18 -66.23 -8.18
N CYS A 526 45.48 -66.63 -6.95
CA CYS A 526 44.79 -67.72 -6.25
C CYS A 526 44.30 -67.18 -4.92
N ILE A 527 42.99 -67.27 -4.67
CA ILE A 527 42.36 -66.82 -3.42
C ILE A 527 41.51 -67.98 -2.88
N GLN A 528 42.01 -68.66 -1.84
CA GLN A 528 41.26 -69.75 -1.22
C GLN A 528 41.40 -69.73 0.30
N ALA A 529 40.27 -69.55 0.98
CA ALA A 529 40.18 -69.36 2.43
C ALA A 529 41.14 -68.25 2.92
N ASP A 530 42.19 -68.60 3.66
CA ASP A 530 43.18 -67.69 4.24
C ASP A 530 44.49 -67.62 3.43
N GLU A 531 44.52 -68.16 2.21
CA GLU A 531 45.69 -68.15 1.33
C GLU A 531 45.43 -67.22 0.14
N SER A 532 46.31 -66.22 -0.03
CA SER A 532 46.28 -65.28 -1.15
C SER A 532 47.63 -65.29 -1.85
N MET A 533 47.62 -65.56 -3.15
CA MET A 533 48.84 -65.69 -3.96
C MET A 533 48.72 -64.94 -5.28
N LEU A 534 49.84 -64.41 -5.74
CA LEU A 534 50.00 -63.77 -7.03
C LEU A 534 50.92 -64.60 -7.91
N ILE A 535 50.49 -64.87 -9.14
CA ILE A 535 51.19 -65.70 -10.11
C ILE A 535 51.74 -64.79 -11.19
N TYR A 536 53.06 -64.74 -11.33
CA TYR A 536 53.78 -63.97 -12.34
C TYR A 536 54.49 -64.89 -13.33
N GLU A 537 54.88 -64.35 -14.47
CA GLU A 537 55.86 -65.01 -15.34
C GLU A 537 57.21 -65.17 -14.61
N TYR A 538 57.86 -66.31 -14.84
CA TYR A 538 59.19 -66.54 -14.28
C TYR A 538 60.26 -65.76 -15.06
N MET A 539 61.11 -65.04 -14.35
CA MET A 539 62.25 -64.33 -14.93
C MET A 539 63.56 -65.09 -14.65
N PRO A 540 64.16 -65.77 -15.66
CA PRO A 540 65.34 -66.62 -15.44
C PRO A 540 66.60 -65.82 -15.09
N ASN A 541 66.67 -64.56 -15.51
CA ASN A 541 67.87 -63.73 -15.37
C ASN A 541 67.88 -62.83 -14.12
N LYS A 542 67.00 -63.02 -13.15
CA LYS A 542 66.89 -62.17 -11.92
C LYS A 542 66.56 -60.70 -12.22
N SER A 543 66.49 -59.87 -11.17
CA SER A 543 66.12 -58.45 -11.27
C SER A 543 67.29 -57.58 -11.77
N LEU A 544 66.97 -56.42 -12.34
CA LEU A 544 67.99 -55.41 -12.69
C LEU A 544 68.79 -54.95 -11.47
N ASP A 545 68.12 -54.86 -10.31
CA ASP A 545 68.73 -54.54 -9.01
C ASP A 545 69.90 -55.48 -8.67
N PHE A 546 69.77 -56.78 -8.95
CA PHE A 546 70.81 -57.79 -8.74
C PHE A 546 72.06 -57.60 -9.63
N PHE A 547 71.95 -56.90 -10.77
CA PHE A 547 73.09 -56.61 -11.65
C PHE A 547 73.68 -55.21 -11.43
N ILE A 548 72.90 -54.29 -10.87
CA ILE A 548 73.32 -52.90 -10.63
C ILE A 548 74.00 -52.75 -9.26
N PHE A 549 73.52 -53.47 -8.24
CA PHE A 549 74.03 -53.44 -6.87
C PHE A 549 74.51 -54.84 -6.46
#